data_AF-A0A4W3K069-F1
#
_entry.id   AF-A0A4W3K069-F1
#
_cell.length_a   1.000
_cell.length_b   1.000
_cell.length_c   1.000
_cell.angle_alpha   90.00
_cell.angle_beta   90.00
_cell.angle_gamma   90.00
#
_symmetry.space_group_name_H-M   'P 1'
#
loop_
_entity.id
_entity.type
_entity.pdbx_description
1 polymer ?
#
loop_
_entity_poly.entity_id
_entity_poly.type
_entity_poly.pdbx_seq_one_letter_code
_entity_poly.pdbx_strand_id
1 'polypeptide(L)'
;EAIHNAAMENGGKYNLEQREVLQKLIHHRKDTVARKGSTVSQQKVILTPSTDHQQDTDRKPNGLSKIPYDQNSSPVNATSSDNFYQVPEMNEIPPRTVSAVSYVSTASLDTVYTVSSTSSELHQSTATPSPSGTPPPLPTRSTYTASKHPTSIPTHSNISPASLSNANEFSLNPKSQLPSPLLLDLDSIKPVISVPKTIGAELIELVRRNTNLSYELSRVAIGVMVGHIQSSVPTTAEIMEQILVSLVESKELSSALPKGQVCQDEQRLDVIFADLARHKNDAQQRSWALHEDESVISCYLEELLAILTDADPEVSKKMAKKNHFEPVLSLVAYYQMEHRVALRLLLLKCFGAMCNLDAAVISTLVNSVLPMELARDMQTDTKEHQKLCYSALLLTMIFSMGEPMPYHHYEHLNAEFVQFLLDVVEDGLLSDSTDQLPDLFVNVMLSFNLHILVPSNNIVMTTLAKRENVKVITEKLLLLLNRADDPVCIFKHQPQPPHSVLKFLQDVFADKSTGNIFYRTDMMVMIDIIVRQISDLSPGEKIRMEYLSLMHAIVRSTDYMCHQHRLPDLQATFQRILAEEEDDQSCKMDKLIINEIYKEFPDIQ
;
A
#
# COMPACT_ATOMS: atom_id res chain seq x y z
N GLU A 1 -17.63 5.63 40.98
CA GLU A 1 -16.25 6.12 40.83
C GLU A 1 -15.85 7.09 41.94
N ALA A 2 -16.49 8.26 42.09
CA ALA A 2 -16.17 9.20 43.18
C ALA A 2 -16.17 8.56 44.60
N ILE A 3 -17.16 7.70 44.90
CA ILE A 3 -17.22 6.97 46.17
C ILE A 3 -16.08 5.95 46.33
N HIS A 4 -15.62 5.36 45.22
CA HIS A 4 -14.53 4.39 45.22
C HIS A 4 -13.20 5.09 45.46
N ASN A 5 -12.97 6.23 44.81
CA ASN A 5 -11.75 7.02 44.99
C ASN A 5 -11.63 7.56 46.43
N ALA A 6 -12.73 8.06 47.00
CA ALA A 6 -12.78 8.49 48.40
C ALA A 6 -12.58 7.34 49.43
N ALA A 7 -12.90 6.10 49.06
CA ALA A 7 -12.65 4.94 49.91
C ALA A 7 -11.19 4.43 49.79
N MET A 8 -10.56 4.61 48.63
CA MET A 8 -9.14 4.29 48.40
C MET A 8 -8.21 5.21 49.19
N GLU A 9 -8.58 6.47 49.38
CA GLU A 9 -7.87 7.41 50.27
C GLU A 9 -7.94 6.99 51.75
N ASN A 10 -8.96 6.21 52.14
CA ASN A 10 -9.16 5.69 53.50
C ASN A 10 -8.79 4.21 53.65
N GLY A 11 -7.75 3.76 52.93
CA GLY A 11 -7.21 2.39 53.05
C GLY A 11 -8.11 1.31 52.45
N GLY A 12 -8.94 1.67 51.46
CA GLY A 12 -9.74 0.73 50.66
C GLY A 12 -10.99 0.18 51.35
N LYS A 13 -11.37 0.70 52.52
CA LYS A 13 -12.58 0.27 53.25
C LYS A 13 -13.68 1.33 53.15
N TYR A 14 -14.78 0.99 52.49
CA TYR A 14 -15.97 1.84 52.45
C TYR A 14 -16.58 2.03 53.83
N ASN A 15 -16.83 3.28 54.21
CA ASN A 15 -17.59 3.62 55.41
C ASN A 15 -19.10 3.30 55.23
N LEU A 16 -19.87 3.36 56.32
CA LEU A 16 -21.28 2.94 56.31
C LEU A 16 -22.13 3.79 55.36
N GLU A 17 -21.91 5.11 55.33
CA GLU A 17 -22.63 6.05 54.46
C GLU A 17 -22.32 5.80 52.98
N GLN A 18 -21.04 5.59 52.63
CA GLN A 18 -20.62 5.25 51.28
C GLN A 18 -21.24 3.94 50.80
N ARG A 19 -21.37 2.93 51.69
CA ARG A 19 -22.05 1.67 51.38
C ARG A 19 -23.54 1.87 51.14
N GLU A 20 -24.22 2.68 51.94
CA GLU A 20 -25.64 2.99 51.73
C GLU A 20 -25.89 3.72 50.41
N VAL A 21 -25.04 4.69 50.06
CA VAL A 21 -25.15 5.42 48.79
C VAL A 21 -24.88 4.48 47.60
N LEU A 22 -23.89 3.60 47.70
CA LEU A 22 -23.62 2.56 46.70
C LEU A 22 -24.81 1.60 46.54
N GLN A 23 -25.44 1.17 47.63
CA GLN A 23 -26.64 0.32 47.56
C GLN A 23 -27.82 1.02 46.90
N LYS A 24 -28.06 2.31 47.20
CA LYS A 24 -29.10 3.11 46.53
C LYS A 24 -28.81 3.25 45.03
N LEU A 25 -27.55 3.43 44.65
CA LEU A 25 -27.14 3.54 43.25
C LEU A 25 -27.34 2.22 42.49
N ILE A 26 -27.02 1.09 43.12
CA ILE A 26 -27.25 -0.25 42.56
C ILE A 26 -28.75 -0.52 42.40
N HIS A 27 -29.56 -0.14 43.40
CA HIS A 27 -31.02 -0.31 43.32
C HIS A 27 -31.61 0.54 42.20
N HIS A 28 -31.20 1.80 42.08
CA HIS A 28 -31.62 2.68 40.99
C HIS A 28 -31.22 2.13 39.61
N ARG A 29 -30.02 1.56 39.47
CA ARG A 29 -29.57 0.92 38.22
C ARG A 29 -30.42 -0.31 37.88
N LYS A 30 -30.75 -1.15 38.86
CA LYS A 30 -31.65 -2.30 38.68
C LYS A 30 -33.05 -1.87 38.22
N ASP A 31 -33.61 -0.84 38.85
CA ASP A 31 -34.92 -0.28 38.47
C ASP A 31 -34.92 0.32 37.06
N THR A 32 -33.84 1.00 36.68
CA THR A 32 -33.69 1.61 35.36
C THR A 32 -33.59 0.55 34.25
N VAL A 33 -32.87 -0.55 34.53
CA VAL A 33 -32.78 -1.70 33.62
C VAL A 33 -34.12 -2.44 33.51
N ALA A 34 -34.84 -2.62 34.62
CA ALA A 34 -36.18 -3.23 34.62
C ALA A 34 -37.21 -2.41 33.82
N ARG A 35 -37.14 -1.06 33.87
CA ARG A 35 -37.99 -0.18 33.06
C ARG A 35 -37.66 -0.26 31.56
N LYS A 36 -36.38 -0.39 31.18
CA LYS A 36 -35.97 -0.58 29.77
C LYS A 36 -36.40 -1.93 29.19
N GLY A 37 -36.51 -2.98 30.01
CA GLY A 37 -37.04 -4.29 29.58
C GLY A 37 -38.55 -4.28 29.31
N SER A 38 -39.28 -3.25 29.75
CA SER A 38 -40.75 -3.21 29.70
C SER A 38 -41.32 -2.36 28.54
N THR A 39 -40.48 -1.65 27.77
CA THR A 39 -40.93 -0.68 26.75
C THR A 39 -40.90 -1.20 25.30
N VAL A 40 -40.66 -2.50 25.07
CA VAL A 40 -40.82 -3.12 23.73
C VAL A 40 -42.17 -3.82 23.64
N SER A 41 -43.25 -3.04 23.73
CA SER A 41 -44.60 -3.43 23.28
C SER A 41 -45.53 -2.23 23.41
N GLN A 42 -45.47 -1.30 22.45
CA GLN A 42 -46.61 -0.50 21.96
C GLN A 42 -46.10 0.51 20.93
N GLN A 43 -46.19 0.13 19.67
CA GLN A 43 -46.04 1.02 18.52
C GLN A 43 -47.46 1.34 18.01
N LYS A 44 -47.90 2.61 18.07
CA LYS A 44 -48.91 3.13 17.14
C LYS A 44 -49.10 4.66 17.18
N VAL A 45 -48.98 5.23 15.98
CA VAL A 45 -49.64 6.43 15.40
C VAL A 45 -49.25 7.81 15.95
N ILE A 46 -48.85 8.72 15.03
CA ILE A 46 -49.20 10.16 14.89
C ILE A 46 -48.37 10.68 13.68
N LEU A 47 -48.95 10.86 12.50
CA LEU A 47 -49.53 12.10 11.91
C LEU A 47 -48.49 13.18 11.54
N THR A 48 -48.32 13.38 10.23
CA THR A 48 -47.65 14.51 9.58
C THR A 48 -48.55 15.75 9.53
N PRO A 49 -47.98 16.95 9.45
CA PRO A 49 -48.58 18.00 8.62
C PRO A 49 -47.58 18.66 7.66
N SER A 50 -48.08 18.93 6.46
CA SER A 50 -47.48 19.74 5.39
C SER A 50 -47.60 21.24 5.70
N THR A 51 -46.73 22.07 5.11
CA THR A 51 -47.07 23.46 4.77
C THR A 51 -46.23 23.96 3.59
N ASP A 52 -46.92 24.26 2.48
CA ASP A 52 -46.50 25.20 1.43
C ASP A 52 -46.64 26.65 1.95
N HIS A 53 -45.74 27.56 1.56
CA HIS A 53 -46.13 28.87 1.03
C HIS A 53 -44.95 29.63 0.40
N GLN A 54 -45.23 30.18 -0.78
CA GLN A 54 -44.42 31.07 -1.61
C GLN A 54 -44.37 32.52 -1.09
N GLN A 55 -43.46 33.29 -1.73
CA GLN A 55 -43.59 34.68 -2.21
C GLN A 55 -42.90 35.83 -1.43
N ASP A 56 -41.83 36.34 -2.07
CA ASP A 56 -41.74 37.66 -2.74
C ASP A 56 -40.97 38.86 -2.13
N THR A 57 -40.31 39.56 -3.06
CA THR A 57 -39.89 41.00 -3.13
C THR A 57 -38.57 41.54 -2.53
N ASP A 58 -37.73 41.99 -3.47
CA ASP A 58 -36.91 43.22 -3.58
C ASP A 58 -36.73 44.20 -2.40
N ARG A 59 -35.47 44.61 -2.16
CA ARG A 59 -34.99 46.03 -2.17
C ARG A 59 -33.53 46.22 -1.65
N LYS A 60 -32.66 46.81 -2.46
CA LYS A 60 -31.58 47.76 -2.04
C LYS A 60 -32.21 49.18 -1.87
N PRO A 61 -31.57 50.28 -1.38
CA PRO A 61 -30.12 50.57 -1.25
C PRO A 61 -29.66 51.48 -0.04
N ASN A 62 -28.37 51.85 -0.08
CA ASN A 62 -27.71 53.09 0.39
C ASN A 62 -27.29 53.31 1.86
N GLY A 63 -26.01 53.72 2.01
CA GLY A 63 -25.47 54.41 3.18
C GLY A 63 -24.01 54.84 2.99
N LEU A 64 -23.78 56.12 2.62
CA LEU A 64 -22.51 56.82 2.42
C LEU A 64 -21.72 57.09 3.72
N SER A 65 -20.38 57.19 3.63
CA SER A 65 -19.52 58.30 4.12
C SER A 65 -18.03 57.94 3.89
N LYS A 66 -17.29 58.51 2.92
CA LYS A 66 -16.56 59.81 2.84
C LYS A 66 -15.33 59.99 3.78
N ILE A 67 -14.12 59.73 3.22
CA ILE A 67 -12.82 60.51 3.10
C ILE A 67 -12.28 61.28 4.34
N PRO A 68 -10.95 61.60 4.53
CA PRO A 68 -9.90 61.83 3.49
C PRO A 68 -8.39 61.53 3.74
N TYR A 69 -7.63 61.52 2.61
CA TYR A 69 -6.23 62.00 2.30
C TYR A 69 -5.05 61.57 3.23
N ASP A 70 -3.79 61.35 2.82
CA ASP A 70 -3.01 61.72 1.62
C ASP A 70 -1.61 61.04 1.59
N GLN A 71 -1.04 60.89 0.38
CA GLN A 71 0.37 61.10 -0.04
C GLN A 71 1.59 60.25 0.40
N ASN A 72 2.21 59.67 -0.65
CA ASN A 72 3.63 59.72 -1.07
C ASN A 72 4.75 59.25 -0.13
N SER A 73 5.50 58.22 -0.56
CA SER A 73 6.86 58.33 -1.15
C SER A 73 7.76 57.10 -0.87
N SER A 74 8.20 56.43 -1.93
CA SER A 74 9.57 55.86 -2.05
C SER A 74 10.50 57.01 -2.53
N PRO A 75 11.86 56.95 -2.52
CA PRO A 75 12.69 55.82 -3.00
C PRO A 75 14.12 55.66 -2.39
N VAL A 76 14.88 54.68 -2.90
CA VAL A 76 16.28 54.75 -3.43
C VAL A 76 17.22 53.60 -3.00
N ASN A 77 17.68 52.87 -4.05
CA ASN A 77 18.94 52.17 -4.35
C ASN A 77 20.08 52.04 -3.31
N ALA A 78 20.73 50.87 -3.36
CA ALA A 78 22.20 50.75 -3.38
C ALA A 78 22.65 49.52 -4.19
N THR A 79 23.69 49.72 -5.00
CA THR A 79 24.29 48.80 -5.97
C THR A 79 25.56 48.10 -5.44
N SER A 80 25.85 46.94 -6.06
CA SER A 80 27.17 46.37 -6.45
C SER A 80 28.16 45.83 -5.39
N SER A 81 28.58 44.57 -5.57
CA SER A 81 30.00 44.20 -5.79
C SER A 81 30.19 42.73 -6.20
N ASP A 82 30.96 42.54 -7.27
CA ASP A 82 31.55 41.30 -7.79
C ASP A 82 32.42 40.57 -6.76
N ASN A 83 32.52 39.24 -6.86
CA ASN A 83 33.79 38.53 -6.63
C ASN A 83 33.82 37.15 -7.32
N PHE A 84 34.80 37.04 -8.22
CA PHE A 84 35.29 35.82 -8.87
C PHE A 84 35.83 34.81 -7.85
N TYR A 85 35.54 33.52 -8.02
CA TYR A 85 36.46 32.44 -7.63
C TYR A 85 36.47 31.29 -8.64
N GLN A 86 37.69 30.92 -8.99
CA GLN A 86 38.12 29.91 -9.97
C GLN A 86 37.73 28.47 -9.62
N VAL A 87 37.46 27.72 -10.68
CA VAL A 87 37.43 26.25 -10.76
C VAL A 87 38.86 25.67 -10.69
N PRO A 88 39.04 24.51 -10.05
CA PRO A 88 40.03 23.53 -10.52
C PRO A 88 39.40 22.20 -10.96
N GLU A 89 39.92 21.66 -12.06
CA GLU A 89 39.57 20.41 -12.73
C GLU A 89 39.83 19.13 -11.92
N MET A 90 38.96 18.15 -12.19
CA MET A 90 39.06 16.68 -12.21
C MET A 90 40.05 15.91 -11.30
N ASN A 91 39.52 14.85 -10.67
CA ASN A 91 40.15 13.53 -10.69
C ASN A 91 39.11 12.40 -10.67
N GLU A 92 39.36 11.42 -11.55
CA GLU A 92 38.60 10.19 -11.78
C GLU A 92 38.48 9.30 -10.53
N ILE A 93 37.32 8.69 -10.31
CA ILE A 93 37.13 7.57 -9.36
C ILE A 93 36.35 6.45 -10.08
N PRO A 94 36.84 5.18 -10.08
CA PRO A 94 36.27 4.07 -10.84
C PRO A 94 34.99 3.50 -10.21
N PRO A 95 34.19 2.69 -10.94
CA PRO A 95 32.83 2.34 -10.53
C PRO A 95 32.84 1.31 -9.41
N ARG A 96 32.13 1.59 -8.32
CA ARG A 96 31.85 0.62 -7.27
C ARG A 96 30.39 0.16 -7.40
N THR A 97 30.24 -1.12 -7.66
CA THR A 97 28.96 -1.83 -7.76
C THR A 97 28.32 -2.04 -6.38
N VAL A 98 26.99 -2.15 -6.41
CA VAL A 98 26.05 -2.80 -5.47
C VAL A 98 25.41 -1.95 -4.35
N SER A 99 24.18 -1.53 -4.66
CA SER A 99 22.92 -1.66 -3.90
C SER A 99 22.77 -1.06 -2.49
N ALA A 100 21.94 -0.02 -2.43
CA ALA A 100 20.91 0.13 -1.40
C ALA A 100 19.68 0.71 -2.09
N VAL A 101 18.67 -0.15 -2.28
CA VAL A 101 17.38 0.20 -2.85
C VAL A 101 16.56 0.88 -1.77
N SER A 102 16.20 2.14 -1.95
CA SER A 102 15.22 2.84 -1.11
C SER A 102 13.91 2.99 -1.87
N TYR A 103 13.24 1.87 -2.17
CA TYR A 103 11.80 1.94 -2.36
C TYR A 103 11.23 2.28 -1.00
N VAL A 104 10.67 3.48 -0.87
CA VAL A 104 9.98 3.89 0.35
C VAL A 104 8.60 3.23 0.33
N SER A 105 8.57 1.92 0.60
CA SER A 105 7.34 1.19 0.89
C SER A 105 6.91 1.44 2.34
N THR A 106 5.66 1.17 2.67
CA THR A 106 5.17 1.24 4.07
C THR A 106 6.07 0.48 5.05
N ALA A 107 6.60 -0.67 4.62
CA ALA A 107 7.56 -1.49 5.36
C ALA A 107 8.95 -0.84 5.53
N SER A 108 9.41 -0.07 4.53
CA SER A 108 10.68 0.66 4.60
C SER A 108 10.60 1.83 5.58
N LEU A 109 9.46 2.56 5.60
CA LEU A 109 9.22 3.58 6.64
C LEU A 109 9.15 2.94 8.03
N ASP A 110 8.44 1.82 8.18
CA ASP A 110 8.33 1.15 9.48
C ASP A 110 9.69 0.73 10.06
N THR A 111 10.64 0.34 9.20
CA THR A 111 12.01 -0.01 9.60
C THR A 111 12.75 1.21 10.16
N VAL A 112 12.54 2.41 9.60
CA VAL A 112 13.17 3.66 10.07
C VAL A 112 12.65 4.04 11.46
N TYR A 113 11.33 3.94 11.68
CA TYR A 113 10.71 4.35 12.94
C TYR A 113 10.84 3.31 14.06
N THR A 114 10.95 2.02 13.74
CA THR A 114 11.23 0.97 14.74
C THR A 114 12.66 1.02 15.26
N VAL A 115 13.65 1.37 14.43
CA VAL A 115 15.05 1.54 14.85
C VAL A 115 15.23 2.76 15.76
N SER A 116 14.48 3.84 15.49
CA SER A 116 14.57 5.11 16.26
C SER A 116 14.05 4.99 17.71
N SER A 117 13.28 3.93 18.02
CA SER A 117 12.74 3.69 19.37
C SER A 117 13.69 2.92 20.31
N THR A 118 14.93 2.65 19.88
CA THR A 118 15.94 1.96 20.72
C THR A 118 17.25 2.73 20.81
N SER A 119 17.23 3.91 21.42
CA SER A 119 18.47 4.51 21.94
C SER A 119 18.21 5.45 23.12
N SER A 120 18.48 4.95 24.33
CA SER A 120 19.12 5.64 25.46
C SER A 120 18.82 4.95 26.78
N GLU A 121 19.72 4.08 27.26
CA GLU A 121 20.06 4.01 28.68
C GLU A 121 21.45 3.36 28.84
N LEU A 122 22.44 4.23 29.05
CA LEU A 122 23.79 3.89 29.48
C LEU A 122 23.79 3.73 31.00
N HIS A 123 24.02 2.53 31.52
CA HIS A 123 24.58 2.35 32.85
C HIS A 123 25.66 1.24 32.84
N GLN A 124 26.90 1.66 33.07
CA GLN A 124 28.06 0.81 33.34
C GLN A 124 27.99 0.21 34.75
N SER A 125 28.32 -1.09 34.90
CA SER A 125 29.01 -1.65 36.08
C SER A 125 29.61 -3.04 35.80
N THR A 126 30.92 -3.05 35.54
CA THR A 126 32.00 -4.00 35.94
C THR A 126 31.75 -5.53 36.14
N ALA A 127 32.37 -6.32 35.24
CA ALA A 127 33.32 -7.44 35.42
C ALA A 127 32.95 -8.80 36.12
N THR A 128 32.68 -9.84 35.28
CA THR A 128 33.23 -11.25 35.15
C THR A 128 33.44 -12.21 36.36
N PRO A 129 33.57 -13.57 36.19
CA PRO A 129 33.55 -14.42 34.97
C PRO A 129 32.69 -15.73 35.02
N SER A 130 32.64 -16.40 33.85
CA SER A 130 31.99 -17.67 33.45
C SER A 130 32.44 -18.97 34.18
N PRO A 131 31.84 -20.15 33.86
CA PRO A 131 32.53 -21.03 32.89
C PRO A 131 31.62 -21.80 31.89
N SER A 132 32.29 -22.26 30.83
CA SER A 132 31.84 -23.00 29.65
C SER A 132 31.38 -24.45 29.89
N GLY A 133 30.57 -24.99 28.98
CA GLY A 133 30.32 -26.44 28.86
C GLY A 133 29.36 -26.84 27.72
N THR A 134 29.95 -27.32 26.63
CA THR A 134 29.49 -28.20 25.50
C THR A 134 28.05 -28.78 25.44
N PRO A 135 27.50 -29.02 24.21
CA PRO A 135 26.15 -29.55 23.98
C PRO A 135 26.08 -31.10 24.01
N PRO A 136 24.92 -31.73 24.27
CA PRO A 136 24.77 -33.19 24.23
C PRO A 136 24.32 -33.73 22.85
N PRO A 137 24.71 -34.97 22.47
CA PRO A 137 24.34 -35.58 21.18
C PRO A 137 23.13 -36.54 21.25
N LEU A 138 22.57 -36.78 20.05
CA LEU A 138 21.45 -37.68 19.71
C LEU A 138 21.74 -39.18 19.93
N PRO A 139 20.72 -40.04 20.17
CA PRO A 139 20.90 -41.50 20.18
C PRO A 139 20.39 -42.20 18.90
N THR A 140 21.22 -43.09 18.35
CA THR A 140 20.88 -44.07 17.30
C THR A 140 21.07 -45.51 17.78
N ARG A 141 19.97 -46.27 17.75
CA ARG A 141 19.76 -47.69 17.33
C ARG A 141 20.90 -48.73 17.46
N SER A 142 20.64 -49.84 18.17
CA SER A 142 20.59 -51.22 17.58
C SER A 142 20.39 -52.39 18.60
N THR A 143 19.32 -53.18 18.34
CA THR A 143 19.18 -54.67 18.25
C THR A 143 19.47 -55.68 19.39
N TYR A 144 18.38 -56.35 19.81
CA TYR A 144 18.10 -57.80 20.06
C TYR A 144 18.92 -58.68 21.02
N THR A 145 18.21 -59.32 21.98
CA THR A 145 18.05 -60.80 22.17
C THR A 145 17.07 -61.12 23.33
N ALA A 146 16.56 -62.35 23.41
CA ALA A 146 15.20 -62.69 23.85
C ALA A 146 15.02 -63.45 25.20
N SER A 147 13.79 -63.37 25.71
CA SER A 147 12.92 -64.38 26.40
C SER A 147 13.23 -64.90 27.82
N LYS A 148 12.25 -64.72 28.74
CA LYS A 148 11.50 -65.79 29.45
C LYS A 148 10.34 -65.24 30.30
N HIS A 149 9.16 -65.84 30.14
CA HIS A 149 7.91 -65.68 30.94
C HIS A 149 7.89 -66.68 32.13
N PRO A 150 7.03 -66.51 33.17
CA PRO A 150 5.69 -67.15 33.14
C PRO A 150 4.52 -66.41 33.85
N THR A 151 3.37 -66.49 33.18
CA THR A 151 1.98 -66.85 33.59
C THR A 151 1.45 -66.69 35.05
N SER A 152 0.29 -66.03 35.22
CA SER A 152 -0.94 -66.64 35.82
C SER A 152 -2.16 -65.69 35.80
N ILE A 153 -3.30 -66.22 35.35
CA ILE A 153 -4.68 -65.69 35.36
C ILE A 153 -5.42 -66.21 36.63
N PRO A 154 -6.59 -65.65 37.02
CA PRO A 154 -7.75 -66.54 37.16
C PRO A 154 -9.04 -66.02 36.48
N THR A 155 -9.75 -67.00 35.91
CA THR A 155 -11.02 -67.01 35.19
C THR A 155 -12.24 -67.19 36.10
N HIS A 156 -13.44 -66.80 35.62
CA HIS A 156 -14.74 -67.51 35.73
C HIS A 156 -15.79 -66.67 34.93
N SER A 157 -16.84 -67.17 34.26
CA SER A 157 -17.13 -68.32 33.40
C SER A 157 -18.63 -68.23 33.03
N ASN A 158 -18.96 -68.38 31.74
CA ASN A 158 -20.21 -68.87 31.13
C ASN A 158 -21.56 -68.15 31.35
N ILE A 159 -22.28 -67.87 30.24
CA ILE A 159 -23.52 -68.56 29.80
C ILE A 159 -23.78 -68.21 28.32
N SER A 160 -24.08 -69.25 27.52
CA SER A 160 -24.42 -69.24 26.09
C SER A 160 -25.95 -69.40 25.87
N PRO A 161 -26.46 -69.24 24.62
CA PRO A 161 -27.83 -68.81 24.29
C PRO A 161 -28.77 -69.94 23.82
N ALA A 162 -30.08 -69.66 23.73
CA ALA A 162 -31.01 -70.21 22.72
C ALA A 162 -32.44 -69.66 22.92
N SER A 163 -33.13 -69.26 21.83
CA SER A 163 -34.25 -70.02 21.25
C SER A 163 -35.18 -69.20 20.31
N LEU A 164 -35.40 -69.74 19.09
CA LEU A 164 -36.65 -69.78 18.27
C LEU A 164 -37.10 -68.46 17.57
N SER A 165 -37.59 -68.40 16.32
CA SER A 165 -38.04 -69.41 15.34
C SER A 165 -38.49 -68.76 14.00
N ASN A 166 -38.56 -69.57 12.94
CA ASN A 166 -39.30 -69.47 11.64
C ASN A 166 -38.63 -68.70 10.49
N ALA A 167 -38.08 -69.35 9.44
CA ALA A 167 -38.66 -70.21 8.41
C ALA A 167 -39.40 -69.45 7.29
N ASN A 168 -38.78 -69.37 6.11
CA ASN A 168 -39.35 -69.88 4.85
C ASN A 168 -38.26 -70.02 3.78
N GLU A 169 -38.12 -71.26 3.32
CA GLU A 169 -37.34 -71.74 2.17
C GLU A 169 -37.98 -71.33 0.84
N PHE A 170 -37.17 -71.21 -0.21
CA PHE A 170 -37.29 -71.97 -1.49
C PHE A 170 -35.96 -71.76 -2.26
N SER A 171 -35.02 -72.73 -2.25
CA SER A 171 -34.85 -73.84 -3.21
C SER A 171 -34.56 -73.34 -4.65
N LEU A 172 -33.48 -73.66 -5.38
CA LEU A 172 -32.84 -74.96 -5.65
C LEU A 172 -31.37 -74.78 -6.15
N ASN A 173 -30.53 -75.76 -5.83
CA ASN A 173 -29.16 -76.03 -6.33
C ASN A 173 -29.27 -77.09 -7.50
N PRO A 174 -28.22 -77.73 -8.11
CA PRO A 174 -26.76 -77.53 -8.10
C PRO A 174 -25.99 -77.91 -9.44
N LYS A 175 -24.63 -77.86 -9.39
CA LYS A 175 -23.60 -78.57 -10.21
C LYS A 175 -23.31 -78.03 -11.63
N SER A 176 -22.07 -77.64 -11.97
CA SER A 176 -20.98 -78.61 -12.24
C SER A 176 -19.61 -77.93 -12.50
N GLN A 177 -18.58 -78.53 -11.90
CA GLN A 177 -17.18 -78.78 -12.34
C GLN A 177 -16.38 -77.76 -13.18
N LEU A 178 -15.24 -77.36 -12.60
CA LEU A 178 -14.02 -76.84 -13.24
C LEU A 178 -13.54 -77.71 -14.43
N PRO A 179 -12.88 -77.09 -15.43
CA PRO A 179 -11.42 -77.17 -15.48
C PRO A 179 -10.73 -75.81 -15.69
N SER A 180 -9.66 -75.55 -14.93
CA SER A 180 -8.63 -74.55 -15.25
C SER A 180 -7.58 -75.16 -16.21
N PRO A 181 -6.63 -74.41 -16.80
CA PRO A 181 -6.53 -72.96 -17.01
C PRO A 181 -6.22 -72.59 -18.48
N LEU A 182 -6.78 -71.49 -18.99
CA LEU A 182 -6.12 -70.71 -20.04
C LEU A 182 -6.00 -69.28 -19.56
N LEU A 183 -4.74 -68.87 -19.49
CA LEU A 183 -4.21 -67.59 -19.03
C LEU A 183 -4.49 -66.52 -20.10
N LEU A 184 -4.59 -65.26 -19.63
CA LEU A 184 -4.59 -63.97 -20.37
C LEU A 184 -5.98 -63.48 -20.82
N ASP A 185 -6.48 -62.28 -20.50
CA ASP A 185 -5.83 -61.04 -20.06
C ASP A 185 -6.52 -60.42 -18.84
N LEU A 186 -5.72 -60.14 -17.82
CA LEU A 186 -6.08 -59.28 -16.70
C LEU A 186 -5.37 -57.94 -16.91
N ASP A 187 -5.82 -57.16 -17.90
CA ASP A 187 -5.34 -55.80 -18.07
C ASP A 187 -6.50 -54.82 -18.21
N SER A 188 -6.40 -53.74 -17.43
CA SER A 188 -7.24 -52.54 -17.43
C SER A 188 -8.49 -52.55 -16.54
N ILE A 189 -8.26 -52.55 -15.22
CA ILE A 189 -8.95 -51.60 -14.33
C ILE A 189 -7.89 -50.94 -13.45
N LYS A 190 -7.18 -49.93 -14.00
CA LYS A 190 -6.49 -48.96 -13.15
C LYS A 190 -7.58 -48.07 -12.53
N PRO A 191 -7.64 -47.88 -11.20
CA PRO A 191 -8.48 -46.82 -10.64
C PRO A 191 -7.89 -45.50 -11.15
N VAL A 192 -8.64 -44.80 -11.99
CA VAL A 192 -8.30 -43.42 -12.37
C VAL A 192 -8.52 -42.58 -11.12
N ILE A 193 -7.47 -42.38 -10.33
CA ILE A 193 -7.48 -41.49 -9.18
C ILE A 193 -7.45 -40.07 -9.74
N SER A 194 -8.61 -39.44 -9.92
CA SER A 194 -8.66 -38.03 -10.33
C SER A 194 -8.53 -37.14 -9.09
N VAL A 195 -7.52 -36.28 -9.09
CA VAL A 195 -7.35 -35.27 -8.06
C VAL A 195 -8.37 -34.15 -8.30
N PRO A 196 -9.12 -33.71 -7.27
CA PRO A 196 -10.01 -32.56 -7.39
C PRO A 196 -9.23 -31.32 -7.81
N LYS A 197 -9.73 -30.58 -8.81
CA LYS A 197 -9.09 -29.34 -9.28
C LYS A 197 -9.01 -28.25 -8.20
N THR A 198 -9.80 -28.37 -7.13
CA THR A 198 -9.90 -27.46 -5.98
C THR A 198 -8.93 -27.78 -4.85
N ILE A 199 -8.22 -28.92 -4.91
CA ILE A 199 -7.39 -29.41 -3.80
C ILE A 199 -6.30 -28.41 -3.41
N GLY A 200 -5.73 -27.68 -4.37
CA GLY A 200 -4.69 -26.68 -4.09
C GLY A 200 -5.22 -25.56 -3.21
N ALA A 201 -6.38 -25.00 -3.54
CA ALA A 201 -7.03 -23.95 -2.75
C ALA A 201 -7.45 -24.45 -1.35
N GLU A 202 -7.98 -25.68 -1.26
CA GLU A 202 -8.36 -26.29 0.02
C GLU A 202 -7.17 -26.51 0.94
N LEU A 203 -6.05 -27.00 0.41
CA LEU A 203 -4.81 -27.20 1.19
C LEU A 203 -4.22 -25.86 1.65
N ILE A 204 -4.22 -24.83 0.79
CA ILE A 204 -3.76 -23.49 1.18
C ILE A 204 -4.61 -22.95 2.34
N GLU A 205 -5.93 -23.02 2.24
CA GLU A 205 -6.84 -22.57 3.30
C GLU A 205 -6.60 -23.34 4.61
N LEU A 206 -6.46 -24.66 4.54
CA LEU A 206 -6.18 -25.50 5.72
C LEU A 206 -4.84 -25.15 6.37
N VAL A 207 -3.79 -24.95 5.58
CA VAL A 207 -2.48 -24.56 6.12
C VAL A 207 -2.56 -23.19 6.77
N ARG A 208 -3.17 -22.20 6.10
CA ARG A 208 -3.32 -20.83 6.65
C ARG A 208 -4.06 -20.84 7.99
N ARG A 209 -5.22 -21.48 8.03
CA ARG A 209 -6.07 -21.59 9.23
C ARG A 209 -5.34 -22.22 10.43
N ASN A 210 -4.37 -23.10 10.17
CA ASN A 210 -3.70 -23.87 11.21
C ASN A 210 -2.28 -23.38 11.55
N THR A 211 -1.68 -22.49 10.74
CA THR A 211 -0.25 -22.13 10.88
C THR A 211 0.04 -20.62 10.88
N ASN A 212 -0.97 -19.76 10.63
CA ASN A 212 -0.80 -18.31 10.48
C ASN A 212 0.23 -17.91 9.41
N LEU A 213 0.53 -18.79 8.44
CA LEU A 213 1.41 -18.47 7.32
C LEU A 213 0.69 -17.59 6.30
N SER A 214 1.43 -16.69 5.64
CA SER A 214 0.90 -15.91 4.51
C SER A 214 0.49 -16.84 3.35
N TYR A 215 -0.30 -16.33 2.41
CA TYR A 215 -0.82 -17.13 1.30
C TYR A 215 0.31 -17.71 0.47
N GLU A 216 1.31 -16.88 0.17
CA GLU A 216 2.48 -17.27 -0.60
C GLU A 216 3.36 -18.26 0.19
N LEU A 217 3.58 -18.03 1.49
CA LEU A 217 4.34 -18.98 2.32
C LEU A 217 3.63 -20.33 2.46
N SER A 218 2.29 -20.33 2.54
CA SER A 218 1.48 -21.55 2.57
C SER A 218 1.61 -22.32 1.25
N ARG A 219 1.53 -21.62 0.11
CA ARG A 219 1.74 -22.18 -1.23
C ARG A 219 3.13 -22.80 -1.37
N VAL A 220 4.17 -22.09 -0.91
CA VAL A 220 5.56 -22.58 -0.91
C VAL A 220 5.71 -23.80 0.00
N ALA A 221 5.17 -23.77 1.23
CA ALA A 221 5.26 -24.88 2.17
C ALA A 221 4.62 -26.16 1.61
N ILE A 222 3.42 -26.05 1.04
CA ILE A 222 2.75 -27.18 0.38
C ILE A 222 3.56 -27.64 -0.82
N GLY A 223 4.04 -26.74 -1.66
CA GLY A 223 4.87 -27.07 -2.83
C GLY A 223 6.14 -27.83 -2.46
N VAL A 224 6.85 -27.43 -1.40
CA VAL A 224 8.04 -28.12 -0.90
C VAL A 224 7.70 -29.50 -0.35
N MET A 225 6.64 -29.62 0.45
CA MET A 225 6.22 -30.90 1.02
C MET A 225 5.78 -31.89 -0.05
N VAL A 226 4.90 -31.46 -0.97
CA VAL A 226 4.38 -32.28 -2.08
C VAL A 226 5.51 -32.64 -3.05
N GLY A 227 6.38 -31.70 -3.39
CA GLY A 227 7.55 -31.96 -4.25
C GLY A 227 8.53 -32.96 -3.63
N HIS A 228 8.76 -32.88 -2.32
CA HIS A 228 9.62 -33.86 -1.63
C HIS A 228 8.99 -35.27 -1.65
N ILE A 229 7.67 -35.37 -1.42
CA ILE A 229 6.94 -36.65 -1.50
C ILE A 229 6.98 -37.21 -2.93
N GLN A 230 6.80 -36.35 -3.95
CA GLN A 230 6.90 -36.73 -5.36
C GLN A 230 8.27 -37.35 -5.68
N SER A 231 9.36 -36.74 -5.20
CA SER A 231 10.73 -37.22 -5.41
C SER A 231 11.07 -38.49 -4.63
N SER A 232 10.49 -38.65 -3.44
CA SER A 232 10.80 -39.76 -2.51
C SER A 232 9.93 -40.99 -2.73
N VAL A 233 8.73 -40.82 -3.30
CA VAL A 233 7.74 -41.88 -3.50
C VAL A 233 7.26 -41.88 -4.97
N PRO A 234 7.97 -42.61 -5.87
CA PRO A 234 7.65 -42.62 -7.30
C PRO A 234 6.23 -43.11 -7.63
N THR A 235 5.64 -43.95 -6.78
CA THR A 235 4.28 -44.48 -6.96
C THR A 235 3.19 -43.39 -6.87
N THR A 236 3.46 -42.29 -6.17
CA THR A 236 2.52 -41.17 -6.01
C THR A 236 2.83 -39.99 -6.93
N ALA A 237 3.83 -40.11 -7.82
CA ALA A 237 4.37 -38.98 -8.55
C ALA A 237 3.35 -38.26 -9.44
N GLU A 238 2.49 -39.01 -10.14
CA GLU A 238 1.45 -38.47 -11.04
C GLU A 238 0.35 -37.71 -10.26
N ILE A 239 -0.03 -38.22 -9.08
CA ILE A 239 -1.02 -37.58 -8.21
C ILE A 239 -0.45 -36.29 -7.61
N MET A 240 0.81 -36.33 -7.16
CA MET A 240 1.49 -35.16 -6.58
C MET A 240 1.73 -34.08 -7.63
N GLU A 241 2.02 -34.44 -8.88
CA GLU A 241 2.10 -33.51 -10.01
C GLU A 241 0.76 -32.80 -10.24
N GLN A 242 -0.36 -33.52 -10.24
CA GLN A 242 -1.70 -32.92 -10.37
C GLN A 242 -2.02 -31.94 -9.21
N ILE A 243 -1.56 -32.22 -7.98
CA ILE A 243 -1.70 -31.30 -6.85
C ILE A 243 -0.84 -30.05 -7.06
N LEU A 244 0.40 -30.20 -7.52
CA LEU A 244 1.29 -29.07 -7.82
C LEU A 244 0.73 -28.18 -8.94
N VAL A 245 0.17 -28.79 -9.99
CA VAL A 245 -0.52 -28.07 -11.07
C VAL A 245 -1.73 -27.31 -10.53
N SER A 246 -2.55 -27.93 -9.68
CA SER A 246 -3.71 -27.27 -9.04
C SER A 246 -3.31 -26.07 -8.16
N LEU A 247 -2.15 -26.11 -7.47
CA LEU A 247 -1.62 -24.97 -6.70
C LEU A 247 -1.14 -23.79 -7.56
N VAL A 248 -0.88 -24.02 -8.85
CA VAL A 248 -0.47 -22.99 -9.81
C VAL A 248 -1.70 -22.44 -10.56
N GLU A 249 -2.60 -23.33 -11.01
CA GLU A 249 -3.84 -22.98 -11.71
C GLU A 249 -4.87 -22.28 -10.81
N SER A 250 -4.78 -22.43 -9.49
CA SER A 250 -5.70 -21.78 -8.52
C SER A 250 -5.68 -20.25 -8.57
N LYS A 251 -4.68 -19.62 -9.19
CA LYS A 251 -4.65 -18.16 -9.42
C LYS A 251 -5.74 -17.67 -10.37
N GLU A 252 -6.21 -18.51 -11.31
CA GLU A 252 -7.23 -18.11 -12.29
C GLU A 252 -8.66 -18.48 -11.86
N LEU A 253 -8.81 -19.40 -10.88
CA LEU A 253 -10.09 -19.83 -10.34
C LEU A 253 -10.31 -19.30 -8.91
N SER A 254 -10.32 -17.98 -8.74
CA SER A 254 -10.61 -17.26 -7.48
C SER A 254 -12.04 -17.47 -6.91
N SER A 255 -12.69 -18.57 -7.28
CA SER A 255 -14.01 -19.00 -6.79
C SER A 255 -14.11 -20.50 -6.51
N ALA A 256 -12.97 -21.20 -6.41
CA ALA A 256 -12.94 -22.67 -6.42
C ALA A 256 -12.91 -23.34 -5.03
N LEU A 257 -13.41 -22.69 -3.97
CA LEU A 257 -13.86 -23.46 -2.81
C LEU A 257 -15.19 -24.14 -3.21
N PRO A 258 -15.39 -25.44 -2.89
CA PRO A 258 -16.64 -26.13 -3.19
C PRO A 258 -17.86 -25.33 -2.68
N LYS A 259 -18.97 -25.37 -3.44
CA LYS A 259 -20.21 -24.62 -3.14
C LYS A 259 -20.59 -24.74 -1.65
N GLY A 260 -20.39 -23.66 -0.89
CA GLY A 260 -20.77 -23.56 0.53
C GLY A 260 -19.61 -23.33 1.52
N GLN A 261 -18.35 -23.46 1.12
CA GLN A 261 -17.21 -23.02 1.94
C GLN A 261 -16.84 -21.58 1.56
N VAL A 262 -16.91 -20.68 2.55
CA VAL A 262 -16.41 -19.30 2.43
C VAL A 262 -15.00 -19.28 3.01
N CYS A 263 -14.08 -18.61 2.33
CA CYS A 263 -12.73 -18.40 2.83
C CYS A 263 -12.78 -17.68 4.19
N GLN A 264 -11.94 -18.09 5.15
CA GLN A 264 -11.88 -17.48 6.46
C GLN A 264 -11.56 -15.98 6.37
N ASP A 265 -10.63 -15.60 5.48
CA ASP A 265 -10.23 -14.21 5.27
C ASP A 265 -11.39 -13.37 4.72
N GLU A 266 -12.20 -13.93 3.81
CA GLU A 266 -13.40 -13.26 3.29
C GLU A 266 -14.42 -12.98 4.41
N GLN A 267 -14.68 -13.96 5.27
CA GLN A 267 -15.59 -13.78 6.41
C GLN A 267 -15.07 -12.75 7.41
N ARG A 268 -13.76 -12.78 7.72
CA ARG A 268 -13.14 -11.82 8.63
C ARG A 268 -13.19 -10.41 8.06
N LEU A 269 -12.87 -10.21 6.79
CA LEU A 269 -12.99 -8.91 6.13
C LEU A 269 -14.43 -8.38 6.19
N ASP A 270 -15.44 -9.23 5.97
CA ASP A 270 -16.84 -8.80 6.04
C ASP A 270 -17.23 -8.31 7.44
N VAL A 271 -16.78 -9.02 8.49
CA VAL A 271 -16.98 -8.61 9.89
C VAL A 271 -16.25 -7.30 10.18
N ILE A 272 -14.97 -7.20 9.84
CA ILE A 272 -14.15 -6.03 10.11
C ILE A 272 -14.74 -4.78 9.42
N PHE A 273 -15.06 -4.87 8.14
CA PHE A 273 -15.65 -3.73 7.41
C PHE A 273 -17.02 -3.34 7.96
N ALA A 274 -17.87 -4.31 8.31
CA ALA A 274 -19.17 -4.03 8.90
C ALA A 274 -19.06 -3.36 10.27
N ASP A 275 -18.14 -3.82 11.12
CA ASP A 275 -17.93 -3.26 12.46
C ASP A 275 -17.28 -1.87 12.38
N LEU A 276 -16.27 -1.66 11.53
CA LEU A 276 -15.69 -0.33 11.30
C LEU A 276 -16.72 0.66 10.74
N ALA A 277 -17.60 0.23 9.83
CA ALA A 277 -18.70 1.06 9.34
C ALA A 277 -19.73 1.39 10.45
N ARG A 278 -19.98 0.48 11.39
CA ARG A 278 -20.79 0.77 12.58
C ARG A 278 -20.12 1.78 13.50
N HIS A 279 -18.83 1.61 13.79
CA HIS A 279 -18.05 2.56 14.60
C HIS A 279 -18.05 3.97 14.01
N LYS A 280 -17.97 4.10 12.67
CA LYS A 280 -18.18 5.38 11.98
C LYS A 280 -19.56 5.99 12.29
N ASN A 281 -20.63 5.22 12.12
CA ASN A 281 -22.00 5.70 12.36
C ASN A 281 -22.21 6.08 13.84
N ASP A 282 -21.58 5.36 14.76
CA ASP A 282 -21.62 5.65 16.20
C ASP A 282 -20.80 6.89 16.57
N ALA A 283 -19.62 7.08 15.96
CA ALA A 283 -18.80 8.28 16.14
C ALA A 283 -19.54 9.54 15.70
N GLN A 284 -20.36 9.44 14.64
CA GLN A 284 -21.24 10.52 14.21
C GLN A 284 -22.39 10.81 15.21
N GLN A 285 -22.72 9.86 16.09
CA GLN A 285 -23.88 9.93 16.99
C GLN A 285 -23.55 10.11 18.49
N ARG A 286 -22.31 9.87 18.98
CA ARG A 286 -21.96 9.95 20.41
C ARG A 286 -20.51 10.38 20.70
N SER A 287 -20.31 11.42 21.52
CA SER A 287 -18.98 11.90 21.94
C SER A 287 -18.34 11.21 23.17
N TRP A 288 -19.05 10.37 23.94
CA TRP A 288 -18.55 9.92 25.27
C TRP A 288 -17.97 8.49 25.30
N ALA A 289 -18.21 7.65 24.29
CA ALA A 289 -17.74 6.24 24.26
C ALA A 289 -16.42 6.03 23.49
N LEU A 290 -15.92 7.07 22.81
CA LEU A 290 -14.80 7.03 21.88
C LEU A 290 -13.42 6.87 22.53
N HIS A 291 -13.31 6.84 23.86
CA HIS A 291 -12.02 6.68 24.55
C HIS A 291 -11.78 5.24 25.04
N GLU A 292 -12.82 4.42 25.17
CA GLU A 292 -12.67 3.02 25.62
C GLU A 292 -12.49 2.04 24.44
N ASP A 293 -12.82 2.47 23.23
CA ASP A 293 -12.81 1.63 22.03
C ASP A 293 -11.53 1.69 21.19
N GLU A 294 -10.56 2.55 21.55
CA GLU A 294 -9.33 2.73 20.77
C GLU A 294 -8.59 1.40 20.57
N SER A 295 -8.38 0.65 21.65
CA SER A 295 -7.72 -0.66 21.58
C SER A 295 -8.45 -1.66 20.68
N VAL A 296 -9.79 -1.64 20.70
CA VAL A 296 -10.63 -2.51 19.89
C VAL A 296 -10.51 -2.15 18.42
N ILE A 297 -10.59 -0.86 18.09
CA ILE A 297 -10.46 -0.37 16.72
C ILE A 297 -9.05 -0.61 16.19
N SER A 298 -8.02 -0.40 17.01
CA SER A 298 -6.63 -0.74 16.66
C SER A 298 -6.50 -2.22 16.31
N CYS A 299 -7.04 -3.13 17.13
CA CYS A 299 -7.02 -4.56 16.81
C CYS A 299 -7.72 -4.88 15.49
N TYR A 300 -8.87 -4.25 15.20
CA TYR A 300 -9.54 -4.43 13.92
C TYR A 300 -8.73 -3.90 12.73
N LEU A 301 -8.06 -2.76 12.87
CA LEU A 301 -7.23 -2.17 11.81
C LEU A 301 -5.92 -2.92 11.60
N GLU A 302 -5.29 -3.43 12.68
CA GLU A 302 -4.12 -4.30 12.61
C GLU A 302 -4.46 -5.62 11.93
N GLU A 303 -5.59 -6.24 12.29
CA GLU A 303 -6.09 -7.44 11.63
C GLU A 303 -6.42 -7.18 10.16
N LEU A 304 -7.07 -6.04 9.85
CA LEU A 304 -7.33 -5.63 8.48
C LEU A 304 -6.03 -5.52 7.68
N LEU A 305 -5.03 -4.83 8.22
CA LEU A 305 -3.73 -4.65 7.57
C LEU A 305 -3.02 -5.99 7.34
N ALA A 306 -3.05 -6.89 8.32
CA ALA A 306 -2.49 -8.23 8.20
C ALA A 306 -3.17 -9.02 7.08
N ILE A 307 -4.51 -9.02 7.03
CA ILE A 307 -5.25 -9.73 5.97
C ILE A 307 -4.96 -9.10 4.60
N LEU A 308 -4.96 -7.77 4.47
CA LEU A 308 -4.68 -7.09 3.20
C LEU A 308 -3.26 -7.37 2.66
N THR A 309 -2.31 -7.68 3.54
CA THR A 309 -0.91 -7.94 3.19
C THR A 309 -0.62 -9.42 2.97
N ASP A 310 -1.19 -10.30 3.82
CA ASP A 310 -0.81 -11.72 3.88
C ASP A 310 -1.82 -12.68 3.25
N ALA A 311 -3.07 -12.25 3.00
CA ALA A 311 -4.10 -13.09 2.40
C ALA A 311 -4.00 -13.17 0.87
N ASP A 312 -4.88 -13.98 0.27
CA ASP A 312 -5.02 -14.03 -1.18
C ASP A 312 -5.43 -12.64 -1.72
N PRO A 313 -4.62 -12.01 -2.59
CA PRO A 313 -4.93 -10.70 -3.14
C PRO A 313 -6.28 -10.63 -3.86
N GLU A 314 -6.75 -11.74 -4.44
CA GLU A 314 -8.05 -11.78 -5.14
C GLU A 314 -9.24 -11.73 -4.16
N VAL A 315 -9.10 -12.34 -2.97
CA VAL A 315 -10.11 -12.25 -1.90
C VAL A 315 -10.20 -10.82 -1.39
N SER A 316 -9.05 -10.21 -1.09
CA SER A 316 -8.97 -8.81 -0.65
C SER A 316 -9.51 -7.84 -1.69
N LYS A 317 -9.20 -8.06 -2.99
CA LYS A 317 -9.72 -7.27 -4.12
C LYS A 317 -11.24 -7.40 -4.25
N LYS A 318 -11.78 -8.62 -4.18
CA LYS A 318 -13.23 -8.88 -4.23
C LYS A 318 -13.95 -8.14 -3.10
N MET A 319 -13.40 -8.21 -1.88
CA MET A 319 -14.00 -7.55 -0.72
C MET A 319 -13.90 -6.04 -0.79
N ALA A 320 -12.77 -5.48 -1.24
CA ALA A 320 -12.62 -4.04 -1.45
C ALA A 320 -13.60 -3.49 -2.51
N LYS A 321 -13.94 -4.27 -3.54
CA LYS A 321 -14.88 -3.90 -4.61
C LYS A 321 -16.36 -4.10 -4.27
N LYS A 322 -16.68 -4.72 -3.13
CA LYS A 322 -18.06 -5.03 -2.73
C LYS A 322 -18.90 -3.75 -2.70
N ASN A 323 -20.14 -3.83 -3.18
CA ASN A 323 -21.11 -2.72 -3.22
C ASN A 323 -20.54 -1.41 -3.80
N HIS A 324 -19.86 -1.48 -4.94
CA HIS A 324 -19.23 -0.30 -5.58
C HIS A 324 -18.22 0.40 -4.66
N PHE A 325 -17.33 -0.37 -4.03
CA PHE A 325 -16.29 0.13 -3.13
C PHE A 325 -16.80 0.77 -1.84
N GLU A 326 -18.01 0.40 -1.38
CA GLU A 326 -18.56 0.87 -0.10
C GLU A 326 -17.62 0.67 1.10
N PRO A 327 -16.90 -0.47 1.25
CA PRO A 327 -15.96 -0.64 2.37
C PRO A 327 -14.82 0.38 2.36
N VAL A 328 -14.26 0.65 1.18
CA VAL A 328 -13.17 1.63 0.99
C VAL A 328 -13.66 3.03 1.31
N LEU A 329 -14.80 3.43 0.74
CA LEU A 329 -15.39 4.75 0.98
C LEU A 329 -15.84 4.95 2.44
N SER A 330 -16.29 3.88 3.09
CA SER A 330 -16.64 3.91 4.52
C SER A 330 -15.41 4.16 5.38
N LEU A 331 -14.28 3.54 5.07
CA LEU A 331 -13.00 3.81 5.74
C LEU A 331 -12.50 5.22 5.49
N VAL A 332 -12.61 5.74 4.26
CA VAL A 332 -12.24 7.14 3.96
C VAL A 332 -13.07 8.11 4.81
N ALA A 333 -14.38 7.90 4.89
CA ALA A 333 -15.24 8.71 5.74
C ALA A 333 -14.93 8.56 7.23
N TYR A 334 -14.50 7.36 7.67
CA TYR A 334 -14.02 7.15 9.04
C TYR A 334 -12.73 7.92 9.32
N TYR A 335 -11.76 7.89 8.39
CA TYR A 335 -10.51 8.67 8.50
C TYR A 335 -10.77 10.17 8.67
N GLN A 336 -11.75 10.72 7.96
CA GLN A 336 -12.14 12.13 8.06
C GLN A 336 -12.66 12.51 9.46
N MET A 337 -13.35 11.59 10.14
CA MET A 337 -13.91 11.82 11.48
C MET A 337 -12.95 11.46 12.62
N GLU A 338 -11.93 10.65 12.34
CA GLU A 338 -10.97 10.20 13.33
C GLU A 338 -9.94 11.30 13.63
N HIS A 339 -9.64 11.53 14.91
CA HIS A 339 -8.68 12.55 15.35
C HIS A 339 -7.44 11.95 16.02
N ARG A 340 -7.50 10.68 16.45
CA ARG A 340 -6.40 9.99 17.13
C ARG A 340 -5.32 9.59 16.12
N VAL A 341 -4.09 10.04 16.38
CA VAL A 341 -2.94 9.82 15.49
C VAL A 341 -2.66 8.32 15.27
N ALA A 342 -2.72 7.50 16.33
CA ALA A 342 -2.44 6.07 16.23
C ALA A 342 -3.37 5.35 15.24
N LEU A 343 -4.68 5.65 15.30
CA LEU A 343 -5.66 5.07 14.38
C LEU A 343 -5.53 5.64 12.97
N ARG A 344 -5.22 6.95 12.82
CA ARG A 344 -4.93 7.54 11.52
C ARG A 344 -3.73 6.86 10.85
N LEU A 345 -2.65 6.60 11.59
CA LEU A 345 -1.49 5.87 11.09
C LEU A 345 -1.85 4.47 10.58
N LEU A 346 -2.63 3.71 11.36
CA LEU A 346 -3.11 2.38 10.93
C LEU A 346 -3.98 2.46 9.68
N LEU A 347 -4.89 3.44 9.60
CA LEU A 347 -5.72 3.67 8.41
C LEU A 347 -4.87 4.01 7.18
N LEU A 348 -3.85 4.87 7.31
CA LEU A 348 -2.92 5.18 6.22
C LEU A 348 -2.21 3.93 5.69
N LYS A 349 -1.77 3.04 6.59
CA LYS A 349 -1.18 1.75 6.21
C LYS A 349 -2.19 0.85 5.51
N CYS A 350 -3.41 0.76 6.00
CA CYS A 350 -4.49 0.00 5.36
C CYS A 350 -4.79 0.53 3.95
N PHE A 351 -4.89 1.85 3.76
CA PHE A 351 -5.07 2.44 2.44
C PHE A 351 -3.89 2.13 1.51
N GLY A 352 -2.66 2.21 2.01
CA GLY A 352 -1.47 1.82 1.24
C GLY A 352 -1.50 0.36 0.80
N ALA A 353 -1.89 -0.55 1.69
CA ALA A 353 -2.08 -1.97 1.36
C ALA A 353 -3.20 -2.16 0.31
N MET A 354 -4.30 -1.41 0.41
CA MET A 354 -5.40 -1.43 -0.56
C MET A 354 -4.97 -0.92 -1.95
N CYS A 355 -4.12 0.11 -2.03
CA CYS A 355 -3.56 0.59 -3.30
C CYS A 355 -2.74 -0.47 -4.03
N ASN A 356 -2.11 -1.40 -3.29
CA ASN A 356 -1.34 -2.50 -3.90
C ASN A 356 -2.23 -3.57 -4.55
N LEU A 357 -3.52 -3.66 -4.18
CA LEU A 357 -4.41 -4.72 -4.66
C LEU A 357 -4.89 -4.50 -6.10
N ASP A 358 -5.28 -3.27 -6.44
CA ASP A 358 -5.86 -2.97 -7.75
C ASP A 358 -5.87 -1.48 -8.10
N ALA A 359 -5.70 -1.18 -9.39
CA ALA A 359 -5.79 0.17 -9.93
C ALA A 359 -7.17 0.82 -9.70
N ALA A 360 -8.24 0.02 -9.77
CA ALA A 360 -9.60 0.53 -9.56
C ALA A 360 -9.83 1.06 -8.13
N VAL A 361 -9.09 0.53 -7.15
CA VAL A 361 -9.11 1.06 -5.78
C VAL A 361 -8.42 2.41 -5.73
N ILE A 362 -7.26 2.56 -6.39
CA ILE A 362 -6.58 3.86 -6.53
C ILE A 362 -7.50 4.89 -7.18
N SER A 363 -8.16 4.53 -8.27
CA SER A 363 -9.13 5.40 -8.94
C SER A 363 -10.27 5.83 -8.01
N THR A 364 -10.79 4.91 -7.19
CA THR A 364 -11.81 5.23 -6.18
C THR A 364 -11.29 6.19 -5.11
N LEU A 365 -10.04 5.99 -4.64
CA LEU A 365 -9.42 6.83 -3.62
C LEU A 365 -9.11 8.23 -4.15
N VAL A 366 -8.58 8.37 -5.38
CA VAL A 366 -8.38 9.65 -6.08
C VAL A 366 -9.67 10.46 -6.15
N ASN A 367 -10.78 9.80 -6.51
CA ASN A 367 -12.07 10.45 -6.68
C ASN A 367 -12.82 10.71 -5.35
N SER A 368 -12.29 10.22 -4.22
CA SER A 368 -12.86 10.42 -2.89
C SER A 368 -12.39 11.74 -2.24
N VAL A 369 -12.87 12.03 -1.03
CA VAL A 369 -12.40 13.18 -0.23
C VAL A 369 -10.97 13.00 0.32
N LEU A 370 -10.41 11.79 0.25
CA LEU A 370 -9.14 11.44 0.89
C LEU A 370 -7.96 12.35 0.49
N PRO A 371 -7.70 12.67 -0.80
CA PRO A 371 -6.57 13.51 -1.16
C PRO A 371 -6.65 14.93 -0.57
N MET A 372 -7.86 15.49 -0.50
CA MET A 372 -8.09 16.81 0.11
C MET A 372 -7.86 16.77 1.62
N GLU A 373 -8.36 15.74 2.28
CA GLU A 373 -8.19 15.57 3.73
C GLU A 373 -6.71 15.34 4.09
N LEU A 374 -5.96 14.57 3.28
CA LEU A 374 -4.52 14.41 3.44
C LEU A 374 -3.79 15.75 3.29
N ALA A 375 -4.05 16.49 2.21
CA ALA A 375 -3.40 17.79 1.97
C ALA A 375 -3.65 18.78 3.13
N ARG A 376 -4.91 18.87 3.57
CA ARG A 376 -5.31 19.71 4.71
C ARG A 376 -4.62 19.28 6.01
N ASP A 377 -4.57 17.98 6.29
CA ASP A 377 -3.95 17.42 7.50
C ASP A 377 -2.44 17.66 7.52
N MET A 378 -1.76 17.51 6.37
CA MET A 378 -0.33 17.76 6.21
C MET A 378 0.04 19.22 6.48
N GLN A 379 -0.79 20.18 6.04
CA GLN A 379 -0.55 21.60 6.28
C GLN A 379 -0.90 22.04 7.71
N THR A 380 -1.87 21.38 8.35
CA THR A 380 -2.36 21.77 9.69
C THR A 380 -1.50 21.20 10.81
N ASP A 381 -1.07 19.94 10.68
CA ASP A 381 -0.36 19.21 11.73
C ASP A 381 0.99 18.69 11.22
N THR A 382 1.97 19.60 11.23
CA THR A 382 3.34 19.38 10.76
C THR A 382 4.28 18.87 11.86
N LYS A 383 3.79 18.76 13.11
CA LYS A 383 4.61 18.33 14.25
C LYS A 383 4.79 16.83 14.30
N GLU A 384 3.77 16.08 13.87
CA GLU A 384 3.78 14.63 13.86
C GLU A 384 4.48 14.10 12.60
N HIS A 385 5.81 13.94 12.70
CA HIS A 385 6.67 13.58 11.58
C HIS A 385 6.26 12.23 10.94
N GLN A 386 5.99 11.20 11.74
CA GLN A 386 5.63 9.87 11.22
C GLN A 386 4.34 9.93 10.40
N LYS A 387 3.31 10.61 10.92
CA LYS A 387 2.04 10.79 10.21
C LYS A 387 2.25 11.54 8.91
N LEU A 388 3.04 12.62 8.93
CA LEU A 388 3.33 13.43 7.76
C LEU A 388 4.01 12.61 6.65
N CYS A 389 4.97 11.76 7.01
CA CYS A 389 5.63 10.85 6.06
C CYS A 389 4.66 9.82 5.45
N TYR A 390 3.81 9.19 6.26
CA TYR A 390 2.79 8.25 5.74
C TYR A 390 1.73 8.94 4.89
N SER A 391 1.31 10.16 5.25
CA SER A 391 0.39 10.97 4.45
C SER A 391 1.00 11.31 3.09
N ALA A 392 2.26 11.72 3.05
CA ALA A 392 2.97 11.99 1.81
C ALA A 392 3.10 10.74 0.94
N LEU A 393 3.54 9.61 1.53
CA LEU A 393 3.65 8.35 0.81
C LEU A 393 2.29 7.92 0.22
N LEU A 394 1.22 7.97 1.02
CA LEU A 394 -0.11 7.58 0.54
C LEU A 394 -0.58 8.50 -0.58
N LEU A 395 -0.33 9.81 -0.47
CA LEU A 395 -0.68 10.76 -1.52
C LEU A 395 0.09 10.46 -2.83
N THR A 396 1.37 10.11 -2.74
CA THR A 396 2.15 9.61 -3.89
C THR A 396 1.54 8.34 -4.49
N MET A 397 1.16 7.36 -3.64
CA MET A 397 0.54 6.12 -4.08
C MET A 397 -0.79 6.38 -4.82
N ILE A 398 -1.61 7.30 -4.31
CA ILE A 398 -2.90 7.66 -4.89
C ILE A 398 -2.73 8.35 -6.25
N PHE A 399 -1.75 9.25 -6.40
CA PHE A 399 -1.51 9.96 -7.66
C PHE A 399 -0.65 9.19 -8.66
N SER A 400 -0.10 8.04 -8.29
CA SER A 400 0.81 7.26 -9.13
C SER A 400 0.23 6.87 -10.50
N MET A 401 -1.09 6.70 -10.62
CA MET A 401 -1.73 6.31 -11.89
C MET A 401 -1.91 7.48 -12.88
N GLY A 402 -1.68 8.74 -12.45
CA GLY A 402 -1.84 9.91 -13.32
C GLY A 402 -3.27 10.16 -13.82
N GLU A 403 -4.28 9.69 -13.09
CA GLU A 403 -5.69 9.87 -13.47
C GLU A 403 -6.19 11.30 -13.20
N PRO A 404 -7.09 11.84 -14.05
CA PRO A 404 -7.65 13.17 -13.85
C PRO A 404 -8.51 13.23 -12.59
N MET A 405 -8.35 14.32 -11.83
CA MET A 405 -9.06 14.54 -10.58
C MET A 405 -10.32 15.41 -10.74
N PRO A 406 -11.32 15.25 -9.86
CA PRO A 406 -12.46 16.17 -9.82
C PRO A 406 -12.04 17.61 -9.49
N TYR A 407 -12.74 18.61 -10.05
CA TYR A 407 -12.35 20.01 -9.93
C TYR A 407 -12.33 20.57 -8.50
N HIS A 408 -13.17 20.05 -7.61
CA HIS A 408 -13.25 20.52 -6.21
C HIS A 408 -11.99 20.16 -5.41
N HIS A 409 -11.22 19.16 -5.84
CA HIS A 409 -9.96 18.79 -5.18
C HIS A 409 -8.94 19.92 -5.23
N TYR A 410 -8.94 20.72 -6.29
CA TYR A 410 -8.05 21.88 -6.44
C TYR A 410 -8.38 23.03 -5.49
N GLU A 411 -9.45 22.97 -4.69
CA GLU A 411 -9.67 23.93 -3.61
C GLU A 411 -8.61 23.76 -2.50
N HIS A 412 -8.22 22.52 -2.22
CA HIS A 412 -7.21 22.17 -1.21
C HIS A 412 -5.85 21.86 -1.84
N LEU A 413 -5.84 21.20 -3.01
CA LEU A 413 -4.63 20.90 -3.80
C LEU A 413 -4.31 22.07 -4.75
N ASN A 414 -4.12 23.25 -4.18
CA ASN A 414 -3.91 24.50 -4.90
C ASN A 414 -2.42 24.93 -4.91
N ALA A 415 -2.15 26.14 -5.38
CA ALA A 415 -0.78 26.70 -5.40
C ALA A 415 -0.17 26.85 -4.00
N GLU A 416 -0.97 27.08 -2.96
CA GLU A 416 -0.49 27.16 -1.57
C GLU A 416 -0.04 25.78 -1.06
N PHE A 417 -0.71 24.71 -1.47
CA PHE A 417 -0.26 23.34 -1.18
C PHE A 417 1.05 23.02 -1.87
N VAL A 418 1.20 23.35 -3.17
CA VAL A 418 2.48 23.16 -3.87
C VAL A 418 3.58 24.02 -3.25
N GLN A 419 3.29 25.26 -2.87
CA GLN A 419 4.26 26.13 -2.20
C GLN A 419 4.70 25.52 -0.86
N PHE A 420 3.77 24.99 -0.07
CA PHE A 420 4.09 24.28 1.16
C PHE A 420 5.02 23.08 0.91
N LEU A 421 4.75 22.26 -0.11
CA LEU A 421 5.64 21.14 -0.46
C LEU A 421 7.05 21.64 -0.81
N LEU A 422 7.14 22.71 -1.62
CA LEU A 422 8.41 23.32 -1.99
C LEU A 422 9.16 23.90 -0.78
N ASP A 423 8.46 24.57 0.14
CA ASP A 423 9.06 25.14 1.34
C ASP A 423 9.71 24.05 2.19
N VAL A 424 9.03 22.92 2.36
CA VAL A 424 9.61 21.79 3.10
C VAL A 424 10.76 21.11 2.35
N VAL A 425 10.73 21.06 1.02
CA VAL A 425 11.82 20.46 0.22
C VAL A 425 13.09 21.32 0.30
N GLU A 426 12.96 22.63 0.21
CA GLU A 426 14.10 23.55 0.16
C GLU A 426 14.61 23.96 1.54
N ASP A 427 13.69 24.28 2.47
CA ASP A 427 14.04 24.83 3.79
C ASP A 427 14.02 23.76 4.89
N GLY A 428 13.44 22.58 4.62
CA GLY A 428 13.28 21.50 5.58
C GLY A 428 12.22 21.79 6.65
N LEU A 429 12.02 20.84 7.56
CA LEU A 429 11.21 21.06 8.75
C LEU A 429 12.01 20.72 10.00
N LEU A 430 11.86 21.52 11.05
CA LEU A 430 12.55 21.27 12.33
C LEU A 430 12.14 19.95 13.00
N SER A 431 10.97 19.39 12.64
CA SER A 431 10.51 18.09 13.13
C SER A 431 11.09 16.91 12.35
N ASP A 432 11.69 17.14 11.18
CA ASP A 432 12.31 16.08 10.38
C ASP A 432 13.76 15.84 10.81
N SER A 433 13.94 14.91 11.75
CA SER A 433 15.27 14.46 12.17
C SER A 433 15.93 13.49 11.19
N THR A 434 15.19 12.99 10.19
CA THR A 434 15.62 11.89 9.31
C THR A 434 15.95 12.33 7.88
N ASP A 435 15.69 13.60 7.54
CA ASP A 435 15.81 14.18 6.20
C ASP A 435 15.05 13.40 5.11
N GLN A 436 14.02 12.64 5.48
CA GLN A 436 13.23 11.82 4.55
C GLN A 436 12.08 12.58 3.91
N LEU A 437 11.60 13.64 4.56
CA LEU A 437 10.43 14.37 4.12
C LEU A 437 10.65 15.10 2.79
N PRO A 438 11.82 15.72 2.53
CA PRO A 438 12.10 16.32 1.22
C PRO A 438 11.97 15.31 0.07
N ASP A 439 12.48 14.09 0.23
CA ASP A 439 12.38 13.05 -0.80
C ASP A 439 10.93 12.62 -1.04
N LEU A 440 10.16 12.43 0.04
CA LEU A 440 8.74 12.10 -0.06
C LEU A 440 7.93 13.21 -0.74
N PHE A 441 8.22 14.48 -0.44
CA PHE A 441 7.50 15.60 -1.02
C PHE A 441 7.87 15.83 -2.49
N VAL A 442 9.12 15.57 -2.89
CA VAL A 442 9.48 15.48 -4.31
C VAL A 442 8.63 14.41 -5.00
N ASN A 443 8.46 13.24 -4.39
CA ASN A 443 7.63 12.17 -4.96
C ASN A 443 6.14 12.57 -5.04
N VAL A 444 5.61 13.28 -4.04
CA VAL A 444 4.25 13.85 -4.10
C VAL A 444 4.14 14.83 -5.26
N MET A 445 5.10 15.72 -5.46
CA MET A 445 5.08 16.66 -6.59
C MET A 445 5.16 15.95 -7.94
N LEU A 446 6.05 14.96 -8.08
CA LEU A 446 6.20 14.17 -9.31
C LEU A 446 4.89 13.42 -9.65
N SER A 447 4.31 12.74 -8.66
CA SER A 447 3.06 11.98 -8.83
C SER A 447 1.86 12.90 -9.09
N PHE A 448 1.73 14.00 -8.35
CA PHE A 448 0.70 15.00 -8.61
C PHE A 448 0.85 15.61 -10.01
N ASN A 449 2.06 15.78 -10.51
CA ASN A 449 2.26 16.34 -11.86
C ASN A 449 1.75 15.40 -12.97
N LEU A 450 1.72 14.08 -12.78
CA LEU A 450 1.40 13.10 -13.83
C LEU A 450 0.06 13.36 -14.55
N HIS A 451 -0.99 13.73 -13.81
CA HIS A 451 -2.33 13.90 -14.37
C HIS A 451 -2.54 15.22 -15.14
N ILE A 452 -1.59 16.16 -15.04
CA ILE A 452 -1.70 17.47 -15.70
C ILE A 452 -1.15 17.35 -17.12
N LEU A 453 -2.02 17.33 -18.12
CA LEU A 453 -1.61 17.11 -19.53
C LEU A 453 -1.10 18.36 -20.24
N VAL A 454 -1.49 19.56 -19.77
CA VAL A 454 -1.18 20.83 -20.44
C VAL A 454 -0.25 21.66 -19.54
N PRO A 455 1.02 21.88 -19.94
CA PRO A 455 2.00 22.62 -19.12
C PRO A 455 1.56 24.05 -18.77
N SER A 456 0.85 24.74 -19.66
CA SER A 456 0.41 26.13 -19.41
C SER A 456 -0.60 26.28 -18.27
N ASN A 457 -1.36 25.22 -17.98
CA ASN A 457 -2.36 25.21 -16.91
C ASN A 457 -1.83 24.51 -15.65
N ASN A 458 -0.53 24.22 -15.64
CA ASN A 458 0.07 23.43 -14.59
C ASN A 458 0.33 24.31 -13.36
N ILE A 459 -0.41 24.02 -12.28
CA ILE A 459 -0.30 24.71 -11.00
C ILE A 459 1.10 24.51 -10.41
N VAL A 460 1.71 23.33 -10.60
CA VAL A 460 3.06 23.03 -10.13
C VAL A 460 4.08 23.94 -10.82
N MET A 461 4.02 24.02 -12.15
CA MET A 461 4.92 24.87 -12.95
C MET A 461 4.71 26.36 -12.65
N THR A 462 3.46 26.79 -12.51
CA THR A 462 3.13 28.18 -12.16
C THR A 462 3.67 28.58 -10.78
N THR A 463 3.73 27.63 -9.84
CA THR A 463 4.25 27.87 -8.49
C THR A 463 5.78 27.84 -8.48
N LEU A 464 6.39 26.90 -9.22
CA LEU A 464 7.84 26.84 -9.42
C LEU A 464 8.40 28.13 -10.04
N ALA A 465 7.74 28.66 -11.07
CA ALA A 465 8.17 29.89 -11.74
C ALA A 465 8.18 31.14 -10.83
N LYS A 466 7.41 31.12 -9.73
CA LYS A 466 7.36 32.24 -8.77
C LYS A 466 8.47 32.19 -7.74
N ARG A 467 9.12 31.04 -7.56
CA ARG A 467 10.14 30.83 -6.52
C ARG A 467 11.52 31.07 -7.12
N GLU A 468 12.28 31.97 -6.52
CA GLU A 468 13.62 32.35 -7.03
C GLU A 468 14.71 31.35 -6.65
N ASN A 469 14.54 30.57 -5.57
CA ASN A 469 15.55 29.64 -5.07
C ASN A 469 14.95 28.23 -4.89
N VAL A 470 15.32 27.34 -5.80
CA VAL A 470 14.85 25.94 -5.90
C VAL A 470 16.02 24.99 -6.13
N LYS A 471 17.02 25.08 -5.25
CA LYS A 471 18.28 24.35 -5.39
C LYS A 471 18.13 22.88 -5.03
N VAL A 472 17.46 22.58 -3.92
CA VAL A 472 17.37 21.21 -3.40
C VAL A 472 16.53 20.34 -4.35
N ILE A 473 15.41 20.86 -4.86
CA ILE A 473 14.57 20.12 -5.81
C ILE A 473 15.29 19.86 -7.13
N THR A 474 16.03 20.83 -7.67
CA THR A 474 16.75 20.66 -8.94
C THR A 474 17.88 19.65 -8.82
N GLU A 475 18.65 19.68 -7.72
CA GLU A 475 19.66 18.66 -7.40
C GLU A 475 19.05 17.26 -7.25
N LYS A 476 17.93 17.13 -6.53
CA LYS A 476 17.22 15.84 -6.36
C LYS A 476 16.67 15.32 -7.69
N LEU A 477 16.11 16.18 -8.54
CA LEU A 477 15.64 15.78 -9.88
C LEU A 477 16.78 15.27 -10.75
N LEU A 478 17.95 15.92 -10.72
CA LEU A 478 19.15 15.44 -11.42
C LEU A 478 19.64 14.10 -10.87
N LEU A 479 19.61 13.91 -9.56
CA LEU A 479 19.99 12.63 -8.94
C LEU A 479 19.05 11.50 -9.40
N LEU A 480 17.74 11.75 -9.43
CA LEU A 480 16.74 10.79 -9.91
C LEU A 480 16.94 10.49 -11.40
N LEU A 481 17.16 11.52 -12.22
CA LEU A 481 17.43 11.37 -13.65
C LEU A 481 18.70 10.54 -13.91
N ASN A 482 19.77 10.78 -13.13
CA ASN A 482 21.02 10.02 -13.28
C ASN A 482 20.86 8.54 -12.90
N ARG A 483 19.98 8.23 -11.94
CA ARG A 483 19.64 6.86 -11.55
C ARG A 483 18.74 6.15 -12.57
N ALA A 484 18.07 6.89 -13.45
CA ALA A 484 17.09 6.39 -14.41
C ALA A 484 15.99 5.52 -13.78
N ASP A 485 15.63 5.86 -12.53
CA ASP A 485 14.60 5.18 -11.76
C ASP A 485 13.42 6.11 -11.52
N ASP A 486 12.21 5.56 -11.52
CA ASP A 486 10.97 6.32 -11.31
C ASP A 486 10.46 6.08 -9.88
N PRO A 487 10.60 7.06 -8.97
CA PRO A 487 10.17 6.91 -7.59
C PRO A 487 8.64 6.82 -7.44
N VAL A 488 7.88 7.20 -8.48
CA VAL A 488 6.41 7.17 -8.49
C VAL A 488 5.88 5.84 -9.04
N CYS A 489 6.69 5.06 -9.75
CA CYS A 489 6.34 3.73 -10.26
C CYS A 489 6.34 2.67 -9.14
N ILE A 490 5.48 2.85 -8.13
CA ILE A 490 5.39 2.00 -6.94
C ILE A 490 4.65 0.69 -7.28
N PHE A 491 3.68 0.73 -8.20
CA PHE A 491 2.81 -0.39 -8.52
C PHE A 491 2.96 -0.87 -9.96
N LYS A 492 2.71 -2.17 -10.16
CA LYS A 492 2.74 -2.81 -11.49
C LYS A 492 1.35 -2.84 -12.16
N HIS A 493 0.53 -1.85 -11.87
CA HIS A 493 -0.83 -1.73 -12.40
C HIS A 493 -0.82 -1.37 -13.89
N GLN A 494 -1.94 -1.61 -14.58
CA GLN A 494 -2.11 -1.23 -15.98
C GLN A 494 -3.30 -0.27 -16.12
N PRO A 495 -3.23 0.73 -17.03
CA PRO A 495 -2.09 1.09 -17.88
C PRO A 495 -0.93 1.72 -17.09
N GLN A 496 0.30 1.53 -17.55
CA GLN A 496 1.49 2.14 -16.92
C GLN A 496 1.55 3.63 -17.29
N PRO A 497 1.70 4.53 -16.30
CA PRO A 497 1.87 5.96 -16.53
C PRO A 497 3.22 6.27 -17.21
N PRO A 498 3.40 7.46 -17.80
CA PRO A 498 4.71 7.91 -18.29
C PRO A 498 5.69 8.08 -17.13
N HIS A 499 7.00 8.08 -17.42
CA HIS A 499 8.02 8.23 -16.38
C HIS A 499 7.89 9.59 -15.69
N SER A 500 7.65 9.60 -14.38
CA SER A 500 7.26 10.81 -13.65
C SER A 500 8.31 11.92 -13.72
N VAL A 501 9.59 11.57 -13.55
CA VAL A 501 10.72 12.51 -13.62
C VAL A 501 10.88 13.09 -15.04
N LEU A 502 10.85 12.27 -16.09
CA LEU A 502 10.98 12.75 -17.47
C LEU A 502 9.81 13.65 -17.85
N LYS A 503 8.58 13.23 -17.51
CA LYS A 503 7.37 14.04 -17.71
C LYS A 503 7.47 15.38 -16.98
N PHE A 504 7.92 15.38 -15.73
CA PHE A 504 8.10 16.60 -14.94
C PHE A 504 9.14 17.53 -15.56
N LEU A 505 10.29 17.01 -15.99
CA LEU A 505 11.32 17.82 -16.64
C LEU A 505 10.85 18.36 -18.00
N GLN A 506 10.10 17.58 -18.78
CA GLN A 506 9.50 18.05 -20.03
C GLN A 506 8.56 19.24 -19.79
N ASP A 507 7.75 19.21 -18.72
CA ASP A 507 6.90 20.34 -18.33
C ASP A 507 7.72 21.55 -17.86
N VAL A 508 8.81 21.33 -17.12
CA VAL A 508 9.70 22.41 -16.69
C VAL A 508 10.33 23.12 -17.89
N PHE A 509 10.74 22.37 -18.92
CA PHE A 509 11.30 22.93 -20.16
C PHE A 509 10.24 23.30 -21.21
N ALA A 510 8.95 23.26 -20.87
CA ALA A 510 7.89 23.74 -21.76
C ALA A 510 7.83 25.28 -21.81
N ASP A 511 8.25 25.96 -20.74
CA ASP A 511 8.37 27.42 -20.67
C ASP A 511 9.78 27.85 -20.22
N LYS A 512 10.23 29.01 -20.71
CA LYS A 512 11.55 29.57 -20.37
C LYS A 512 11.60 30.02 -18.91
N SER A 513 10.48 30.50 -18.36
CA SER A 513 10.42 30.96 -16.97
C SER A 513 10.75 29.83 -15.99
N THR A 514 10.21 28.64 -16.22
CA THR A 514 10.46 27.43 -15.45
C THR A 514 11.79 26.76 -15.82
N GLY A 515 12.22 26.81 -17.09
CA GLY A 515 13.53 26.27 -17.48
C GLY A 515 14.72 26.99 -16.83
N ASN A 516 14.57 28.26 -16.49
CA ASN A 516 15.61 29.08 -15.84
C ASN A 516 15.89 28.71 -14.38
N ILE A 517 15.13 27.79 -13.78
CA ILE A 517 15.39 27.32 -12.41
C ILE A 517 16.69 26.51 -12.29
N PHE A 518 17.14 25.90 -13.40
CA PHE A 518 18.38 25.15 -13.44
C PHE A 518 19.57 26.09 -13.68
N TYR A 519 20.59 25.98 -12.84
CA TYR A 519 21.84 26.68 -13.08
C TYR A 519 22.54 26.14 -14.32
N ARG A 520 23.41 26.96 -14.94
CA ARG A 520 24.15 26.57 -16.14
C ARG A 520 24.92 25.26 -15.96
N THR A 521 25.53 25.03 -14.80
CA THR A 521 26.27 23.78 -14.50
C THR A 521 25.34 22.58 -14.47
N ASP A 522 24.21 22.71 -13.78
CA ASP A 522 23.19 21.67 -13.63
C ASP A 522 22.58 21.30 -15.00
N MET A 523 22.39 22.29 -15.87
CA MET A 523 21.97 22.06 -17.25
C MET A 523 22.99 21.23 -18.05
N MET A 524 24.29 21.50 -17.92
CA MET A 524 25.31 20.69 -18.62
C MET A 524 25.31 19.24 -18.13
N VAL A 525 25.21 19.04 -16.80
CA VAL A 525 25.11 17.71 -16.20
C VAL A 525 23.85 16.99 -16.69
N MET A 526 22.72 17.69 -16.78
CA MET A 526 21.49 17.12 -17.33
C MET A 526 21.66 16.66 -18.77
N ILE A 527 22.27 17.50 -19.62
CA ILE A 527 22.55 17.16 -21.02
C ILE A 527 23.51 15.96 -21.11
N ASP A 528 24.54 15.89 -20.25
CA ASP A 528 25.45 14.75 -20.19
C ASP A 528 24.71 13.45 -19.87
N ILE A 529 23.76 13.48 -18.92
CA ILE A 529 22.91 12.34 -18.57
C ILE A 529 22.01 11.97 -19.75
N ILE A 530 21.31 12.94 -20.35
CA ILE A 530 20.36 12.69 -21.45
C ILE A 530 21.08 12.10 -22.67
N VAL A 531 22.20 12.67 -23.09
CA VAL A 531 22.98 12.17 -24.24
C VAL A 531 23.45 10.74 -23.97
N ARG A 532 23.95 10.46 -22.75
CA ARG A 532 24.35 9.11 -22.34
C ARG A 532 23.18 8.12 -22.36
N GLN A 533 22.02 8.51 -21.84
CA GLN A 533 20.85 7.62 -21.82
C GLN A 533 20.36 7.34 -23.25
N ILE A 534 20.28 8.34 -24.13
CA ILE A 534 19.88 8.14 -25.53
C ILE A 534 20.89 7.22 -26.27
N SER A 535 22.19 7.31 -25.96
CA SER A 535 23.20 6.44 -26.55
C SER A 535 23.14 5.00 -26.06
N ASP A 536 22.87 4.80 -24.76
CA ASP A 536 22.90 3.49 -24.11
C ASP A 536 21.60 2.67 -24.33
N LEU A 537 20.46 3.35 -24.53
CA LEU A 537 19.16 2.71 -24.73
C LEU A 537 19.06 1.99 -26.08
N SER A 538 18.46 0.80 -26.03
CA SER A 538 18.31 -0.07 -27.20
C SER A 538 17.17 0.40 -28.10
N PRO A 539 17.21 0.06 -29.41
CA PRO A 539 16.07 0.20 -30.30
C PRO A 539 14.80 -0.42 -29.71
N GLY A 540 13.68 0.27 -29.87
CA GLY A 540 12.36 -0.21 -29.42
C GLY A 540 11.93 0.23 -28.02
N GLU A 541 12.85 0.69 -27.17
CA GLU A 541 12.55 1.08 -25.79
C GLU A 541 11.76 2.40 -25.73
N LYS A 542 10.54 2.36 -25.16
CA LYS A 542 9.63 3.52 -25.09
C LYS A 542 10.22 4.72 -24.37
N ILE A 543 11.11 4.50 -23.40
CA ILE A 543 11.74 5.58 -22.62
C ILE A 543 12.72 6.41 -23.46
N ARG A 544 13.28 5.85 -24.54
CA ARG A 544 14.18 6.57 -25.46
C ARG A 544 13.47 7.77 -26.11
N MET A 545 12.20 7.58 -26.48
CA MET A 545 11.32 8.63 -26.99
C MET A 545 11.15 9.78 -25.98
N GLU A 546 11.04 9.45 -24.69
CA GLU A 546 10.87 10.46 -23.62
C GLU A 546 12.15 11.28 -23.39
N TYR A 547 13.33 10.66 -23.47
CA TYR A 547 14.60 11.38 -23.43
C TYR A 547 14.82 12.27 -24.67
N LEU A 548 14.43 11.81 -25.86
CA LEU A 548 14.48 12.61 -27.09
C LEU A 548 13.55 13.83 -27.01
N SER A 549 12.33 13.63 -26.52
CA SER A 549 11.37 14.71 -26.27
C SER A 549 11.89 15.72 -25.24
N LEU A 550 12.52 15.24 -24.16
CA LEU A 550 13.16 16.09 -23.16
C LEU A 550 14.32 16.90 -23.77
N MET A 551 15.17 16.27 -24.58
CA MET A 551 16.24 16.98 -25.29
C MET A 551 15.66 18.08 -26.19
N HIS A 552 14.59 17.78 -26.96
CA HIS A 552 13.92 18.77 -27.80
C HIS A 552 13.39 19.96 -26.98
N ALA A 553 12.76 19.69 -25.84
CA ALA A 553 12.27 20.72 -24.93
C ALA A 553 13.41 21.62 -24.40
N ILE A 554 14.54 21.03 -24.02
CA ILE A 554 15.73 21.77 -23.56
C ILE A 554 16.26 22.68 -24.68
N VAL A 555 16.40 22.18 -25.90
CA VAL A 555 16.87 23.00 -27.04
C VAL A 555 15.95 24.20 -27.29
N ARG A 556 14.64 24.02 -27.14
CA ARG A 556 13.64 25.08 -27.39
C ARG A 556 13.58 26.14 -26.28
N SER A 557 13.72 25.73 -25.03
CA SER A 557 13.53 26.61 -23.87
C SER A 557 14.80 27.28 -23.36
N THR A 558 15.97 26.71 -23.64
CA THR A 558 17.26 27.20 -23.11
C THR A 558 18.19 27.76 -24.20
N ASP A 559 19.28 28.41 -23.79
CA ASP A 559 20.32 28.92 -24.70
C ASP A 559 21.30 27.82 -25.17
N TYR A 560 20.80 26.59 -25.40
CA TYR A 560 21.61 25.44 -25.80
C TYR A 560 22.47 25.72 -27.04
N MET A 561 21.91 26.45 -28.01
CA MET A 561 22.62 26.85 -29.24
C MET A 561 23.84 27.75 -28.99
N CYS A 562 23.90 28.46 -27.85
CA CYS A 562 25.04 29.32 -27.54
C CYS A 562 26.25 28.53 -27.01
N HIS A 563 26.01 27.42 -26.31
CA HIS A 563 27.08 26.68 -25.63
C HIS A 563 27.38 25.31 -26.24
N GLN A 564 26.43 24.72 -26.98
CA GLN A 564 26.63 23.51 -27.81
C GLN A 564 27.28 22.35 -27.04
N HIS A 565 26.95 22.21 -25.76
CA HIS A 565 27.55 21.19 -24.89
C HIS A 565 27.16 19.80 -25.37
N ARG A 566 28.15 18.92 -25.60
CA ARG A 566 27.96 17.56 -26.17
C ARG A 566 27.29 17.51 -27.55
N LEU A 567 27.26 18.60 -28.31
CA LEU A 567 26.65 18.63 -29.64
C LEU A 567 27.18 17.53 -30.59
N PRO A 568 28.50 17.26 -30.69
CA PRO A 568 29.01 16.22 -31.59
C PRO A 568 28.50 14.82 -31.24
N ASP A 569 28.38 14.51 -29.94
CA ASP A 569 27.89 13.22 -29.48
C ASP A 569 26.39 13.07 -29.75
N LEU A 570 25.63 14.15 -29.58
CA LEU A 570 24.21 14.20 -29.90
C LEU A 570 23.98 13.97 -31.40
N GLN A 571 24.75 14.64 -32.26
CA GLN A 571 24.71 14.47 -33.72
C GLN A 571 25.01 13.03 -34.13
N ALA A 572 26.09 12.46 -33.60
CA ALA A 572 26.46 11.07 -33.87
C ALA A 572 25.34 10.10 -33.43
N THR A 573 24.73 10.36 -32.28
CA THR A 573 23.64 9.54 -31.74
C THR A 573 22.37 9.66 -32.60
N PHE A 574 22.00 10.87 -33.05
CA PHE A 574 20.85 11.08 -33.93
C PHE A 574 21.04 10.42 -35.30
N GLN A 575 22.23 10.54 -35.89
CA GLN A 575 22.55 9.88 -37.16
C GLN A 575 22.49 8.34 -37.01
N ARG A 576 22.98 7.81 -35.88
CA ARG A 576 22.85 6.37 -35.56
C ARG A 576 21.39 5.94 -35.52
N ILE A 577 20.53 6.67 -34.78
CA ILE A 577 19.10 6.32 -34.64
C ILE A 577 18.36 6.43 -35.98
N LEU A 578 18.66 7.44 -36.79
CA LEU A 578 18.07 7.58 -38.13
C LEU A 578 18.47 6.44 -39.07
N ALA A 579 19.67 5.87 -38.90
CA ALA A 579 20.16 4.74 -39.66
C ALA A 579 19.66 3.36 -39.17
N GLU A 580 18.98 3.28 -38.01
CA GLU A 580 18.42 2.02 -37.52
C GLU A 580 17.37 1.47 -38.51
N GLU A 581 17.51 0.22 -38.94
CA GLU A 581 16.59 -0.41 -39.92
C GLU A 581 15.30 -0.93 -39.27
N GLU A 582 15.21 -0.91 -37.94
CA GLU A 582 14.05 -1.42 -37.21
C GLU A 582 12.79 -0.58 -37.45
N ASP A 583 11.68 -1.30 -37.64
CA ASP A 583 10.41 -0.77 -38.13
C ASP A 583 9.31 -0.70 -37.04
N ASP A 584 9.72 -0.86 -35.77
CA ASP A 584 8.84 -0.76 -34.61
C ASP A 584 8.23 0.64 -34.46
N GLN A 585 7.03 0.70 -33.88
CA GLN A 585 6.31 1.97 -33.70
C GLN A 585 7.10 2.96 -32.84
N SER A 586 7.80 2.50 -31.81
CA SER A 586 8.69 3.33 -30.98
C SER A 586 9.86 3.90 -31.78
N CYS A 587 10.55 3.07 -32.57
CA CYS A 587 11.65 3.52 -33.44
C CYS A 587 11.18 4.54 -34.48
N LYS A 588 9.96 4.39 -35.00
CA LYS A 588 9.34 5.40 -35.89
C LYS A 588 9.11 6.73 -35.19
N MET A 589 8.64 6.72 -33.94
CA MET A 589 8.47 7.93 -33.14
C MET A 589 9.81 8.60 -32.84
N ASP A 590 10.84 7.83 -32.50
CA ASP A 590 12.19 8.37 -32.27
C ASP A 590 12.71 9.15 -33.49
N LYS A 591 12.60 8.54 -34.68
CA LYS A 591 12.98 9.18 -35.95
C LYS A 591 12.15 10.43 -36.24
N LEU A 592 10.86 10.43 -35.94
CA LEU A 592 9.99 11.60 -36.11
C LEU A 592 10.42 12.76 -35.22
N ILE A 593 10.74 12.50 -33.95
CA ILE A 593 11.21 13.53 -33.01
C ILE A 593 12.53 14.13 -33.50
N ILE A 594 13.51 13.29 -33.90
CA ILE A 594 14.80 13.76 -34.42
C ILE A 594 14.61 14.64 -35.68
N ASN A 595 13.72 14.23 -36.59
CA ASN A 595 13.44 15.02 -37.79
C ASN A 595 12.79 16.37 -37.47
N GLU A 596 11.90 16.44 -36.47
CA GLU A 596 11.36 17.73 -36.02
C GLU A 596 12.44 18.60 -35.34
N ILE A 597 13.37 18.01 -34.57
CA ILE A 597 14.52 18.74 -34.03
C ILE A 597 15.35 19.37 -35.15
N TYR A 598 15.72 18.60 -36.18
CA TYR A 598 16.50 19.14 -37.31
C TYR A 598 15.74 20.19 -38.13
N LYS A 599 14.43 20.06 -38.23
CA LYS A 599 13.58 21.03 -38.92
C LYS A 599 13.47 22.35 -38.16
N GLU A 600 13.36 22.30 -36.84
CA GLU A 600 13.34 23.50 -35.99
C GLU A 600 14.73 24.12 -35.81
N PHE A 601 15.78 23.31 -35.75
CA PHE A 601 17.16 23.72 -35.48
C PHE A 601 18.13 23.10 -36.49
N PRO A 602 18.27 23.69 -37.69
CA PRO A 602 19.13 23.17 -38.76
C PRO A 602 20.61 23.11 -38.39
N ASP A 603 21.07 23.96 -37.47
CA ASP A 603 22.46 24.00 -37.00
C ASP A 603 22.87 22.73 -36.23
N ILE A 604 21.90 21.90 -35.81
CA ILE A 604 22.15 20.61 -35.15
C ILE A 604 22.37 19.50 -36.18
N GLN A 605 22.01 19.68 -37.45
CA GLN A 605 22.06 18.62 -38.47
C GLN A 605 23.47 18.15 -38.82
#